data_AF-A0AAN8RV97-F1
#
_entry.id   AF-A0AAN8RV97-F1
#
_cell.length_a   1.000
_cell.length_b   1.000
_cell.length_c   1.000
_cell.angle_alpha   90.00
_cell.angle_beta   90.00
_cell.angle_gamma   90.00
#
_symmetry.space_group_name_H-M   'P 1'
#
loop_
_entity.id
_entity.type
_entity.pdbx_description
1 polymer ?
#
loop_
_entity_poly.entity_id
_entity_poly.type
_entity_poly.pdbx_seq_one_letter_code
_entity_poly.pdbx_strand_id
1 'polypeptide(L)'
;MSSQQSPANLQQSVEAEKVYQWIIELTHPDTRENALSELSKKREVVPDLAPMLWHSFGTTAALLQEIVNIYPAINPPTLNAHQSNRVCNALALLQCVASHPETRSAFLQAHIPLYLYPFLHTVSKTRPFEYLRLTSLGVIGALVKTDEQEVITFSHVAMILGKMVLSLAKEPSARLLKHVVRCYLRLSDNPRAREALRQCLPDQLRDATFANCLQDDKSTTHWLTQLLKNLEPGTGQAVTGSDPRAVGISPLLQAQ
;
A
#
# COMPACT_ATOMS: atom_id res chain seq x y z
N MET A 1 48.03 27.03 1.87
CA MET A 1 47.44 26.86 0.52
C MET A 1 45.95 26.67 0.70
N SER A 2 45.20 27.76 0.67
CA SER A 2 43.74 27.73 0.82
C SER A 2 43.14 27.39 -0.55
N SER A 3 42.71 26.15 -0.71
CA SER A 3 41.98 25.69 -1.91
C SER A 3 40.66 26.47 -2.02
N GLN A 4 40.64 27.50 -2.86
CA GLN A 4 39.42 28.22 -3.24
C GLN A 4 38.45 27.23 -3.87
N GLN A 5 37.36 26.92 -3.18
CA GLN A 5 36.27 26.12 -3.73
C GLN A 5 35.56 26.93 -4.83
N SER A 6 35.32 26.30 -5.97
CA SER A 6 34.62 26.89 -7.11
C SER A 6 33.21 27.38 -6.69
N PRO A 7 32.71 28.51 -7.22
CA PRO A 7 31.39 29.05 -6.83
C PRO A 7 30.23 28.07 -7.01
N ALA A 8 30.31 27.16 -7.98
CA ALA A 8 29.33 26.08 -8.17
C ALA A 8 29.32 25.02 -7.04
N ASN A 9 30.49 24.67 -6.49
CA ASN A 9 30.58 23.73 -5.36
C ASN A 9 30.04 24.35 -4.06
N LEU A 10 30.24 25.65 -3.87
CA LEU A 10 29.68 26.39 -2.73
C LEU A 10 28.14 26.41 -2.81
N GLN A 11 27.57 26.64 -3.99
CA GLN A 11 26.12 26.64 -4.17
C GLN A 11 25.46 25.28 -3.91
N GLN A 12 26.07 24.18 -4.37
CA GLN A 12 25.60 22.82 -4.05
C GLN A 12 25.67 22.51 -2.56
N SER A 13 26.73 22.97 -1.87
CA SER A 13 26.86 22.76 -0.41
C SER A 13 25.78 23.48 0.38
N VAL A 14 25.44 24.72 0.02
CA VAL A 14 24.39 25.52 0.65
C VAL A 14 23.00 24.94 0.38
N GLU A 15 22.78 24.38 -0.81
CA GLU A 15 21.51 23.73 -1.14
C GLU A 15 21.31 22.42 -0.37
N ALA A 16 22.36 21.62 -0.20
CA ALA A 16 22.32 20.42 0.64
C ALA A 16 22.03 20.76 2.11
N GLU A 17 22.67 21.80 2.66
CA GLU A 17 22.46 22.24 4.03
C GLU A 17 21.00 22.64 4.31
N LYS A 18 20.35 23.32 3.35
CA LYS A 18 18.92 23.65 3.44
C LYS A 18 18.03 22.41 3.45
N VAL A 19 18.36 21.39 2.66
CA VAL A 19 17.60 20.13 2.64
C VAL A 19 17.66 19.46 4.01
N TYR A 20 18.84 19.36 4.62
CA TYR A 20 18.98 18.80 5.97
C TYR A 20 18.20 19.61 7.01
N GLN A 21 18.27 20.94 6.92
CA GLN A 21 17.52 21.81 7.82
C GLN A 21 16.00 21.58 7.71
N TRP A 22 15.45 21.48 6.50
CA TRP A 22 14.03 21.17 6.32
C TRP A 22 13.67 19.77 6.84
N ILE A 23 14.53 18.78 6.69
CA ILE A 23 14.30 17.43 7.23
C ILE A 23 14.19 17.45 8.76
N ILE A 24 15.04 18.24 9.43
CA ILE A 24 14.97 18.45 10.88
C ILE A 24 13.65 19.14 11.25
N GLU A 25 13.29 20.20 10.52
CA GLU A 25 12.06 20.97 10.71
C GLU A 25 10.78 20.13 10.55
N LEU A 26 10.81 19.04 9.75
CA LEU A 26 9.65 18.13 9.67
C LEU A 26 9.25 17.56 11.04
N THR A 27 10.19 17.41 11.96
CA THR A 27 9.88 16.84 13.29
C THR A 27 9.11 17.83 14.18
N HIS A 28 9.22 19.13 13.93
CA HIS A 28 8.62 20.19 14.75
C HIS A 28 7.27 20.67 14.18
N PRO A 29 6.16 20.64 14.94
CA PRO A 29 4.82 20.99 14.44
C PRO A 29 4.71 22.39 13.80
N ASP A 30 5.44 23.37 14.34
CA ASP A 30 5.35 24.77 13.94
C ASP A 30 6.05 25.05 12.60
N THR A 31 7.09 24.29 12.25
CA THR A 31 7.88 24.48 11.03
C THR A 31 7.59 23.43 9.95
N ARG A 32 6.99 22.30 10.35
CA ARG A 32 6.72 21.14 9.47
C ARG A 32 5.98 21.49 8.19
N GLU A 33 4.98 22.37 8.25
CA GLU A 33 4.19 22.70 7.06
C GLU A 33 5.03 23.35 5.95
N ASN A 34 5.90 24.28 6.33
CA ASN A 34 6.82 24.90 5.39
C ASN A 34 7.83 23.87 4.85
N ALA A 35 8.42 23.07 5.74
CA ALA A 35 9.37 22.03 5.36
C ALA A 35 8.76 21.00 4.39
N LEU A 36 7.51 20.57 4.60
CA LEU A 36 6.78 19.69 3.69
C LEU A 36 6.66 20.29 2.29
N SER A 37 6.30 21.57 2.21
CA SER A 37 6.12 22.29 0.95
C SER A 37 7.44 22.44 0.17
N GLU A 38 8.53 22.76 0.86
CA GLU A 38 9.83 22.94 0.21
C GLU A 38 10.46 21.60 -0.21
N LEU A 39 10.43 20.59 0.67
CA LEU A 39 10.97 19.26 0.35
C LEU A 39 10.20 18.57 -0.77
N SER A 40 8.86 18.73 -0.84
CA SER A 40 8.06 18.10 -1.89
C SER A 40 8.45 18.60 -3.29
N LYS A 41 8.86 19.87 -3.41
CA LYS A 41 9.39 20.46 -4.66
C LYS A 41 10.79 19.96 -5.02
N LYS A 42 11.58 19.53 -4.03
CA LYS A 42 12.96 19.08 -4.21
C LYS A 42 13.09 17.58 -4.52
N ARG A 43 12.00 16.82 -4.44
CA ARG A 43 11.98 15.34 -4.62
C ARG A 43 12.56 14.82 -5.94
N GLU A 44 12.53 15.62 -7.01
CA GLU A 44 13.07 15.24 -8.33
C GLU A 44 14.51 15.73 -8.54
N VAL A 45 14.93 16.73 -7.75
CA VAL A 45 16.25 17.38 -7.89
C VAL A 45 17.29 16.72 -6.97
N VAL A 46 16.86 16.16 -5.85
CA VAL A 46 17.73 15.54 -4.84
C VAL A 46 17.56 14.02 -4.89
N PRO A 47 18.47 13.26 -5.55
CA PRO A 47 18.31 11.82 -5.77
C PRO A 47 18.29 11.02 -4.46
N ASP A 48 19.12 11.41 -3.50
CA ASP A 48 19.27 10.71 -2.21
C ASP A 48 18.27 11.17 -1.15
N LEU A 49 17.24 11.93 -1.54
CA LEU A 49 16.24 12.44 -0.59
C LEU A 49 15.51 11.29 0.14
N ALA A 50 15.21 10.20 -0.56
CA ALA A 50 14.50 9.07 0.03
C ALA A 50 15.29 8.41 1.20
N PRO A 51 16.56 8.01 1.03
CA PRO A 51 17.40 7.57 2.14
C PRO A 51 17.52 8.61 3.26
N MET A 52 17.70 9.89 2.93
CA MET A 52 17.78 10.97 3.93
C MET A 52 16.51 11.05 4.79
N LEU A 53 15.33 10.98 4.17
CA LEU A 53 14.04 11.00 4.87
C LEU A 53 13.83 9.75 5.74
N TRP A 54 14.24 8.58 5.24
CA TRP A 54 14.02 7.31 5.91
C TRP A 54 14.90 7.14 7.15
N HIS A 55 16.18 7.50 7.04
CA HIS A 55 17.17 7.30 8.10
C HIS A 55 17.27 8.46 9.10
N SER A 56 16.63 9.59 8.81
CA SER A 56 16.54 10.71 9.76
C SER A 56 15.57 10.40 10.90
N PHE A 57 16.00 10.72 12.12
CA PHE A 57 15.24 10.43 13.33
C PHE A 57 13.89 11.17 13.32
N GLY A 58 12.79 10.42 13.53
CA GLY A 58 11.45 10.99 13.66
C GLY A 58 10.80 11.48 12.36
N THR A 59 11.53 11.57 11.24
CA THR A 59 11.00 12.09 9.98
C THR A 59 9.85 11.26 9.43
N THR A 60 10.02 9.94 9.29
CA THR A 60 8.94 9.04 8.82
C THR A 60 7.73 9.05 9.76
N ALA A 61 7.95 9.14 11.08
CA ALA A 61 6.87 9.25 12.05
C ALA A 61 6.10 10.57 11.90
N ALA A 62 6.79 11.69 11.65
CA ALA A 62 6.15 12.97 11.38
C ALA A 62 5.30 12.93 10.09
N LEU A 63 5.77 12.28 9.03
CA LEU A 63 5.01 12.08 7.79
C LEU A 63 3.74 11.24 8.04
N LEU A 64 3.83 10.17 8.83
CA LEU A 64 2.67 9.37 9.23
C LEU A 64 1.69 10.17 10.09
N GLN A 65 2.19 11.04 10.98
CA GLN A 65 1.35 11.91 11.79
C GLN A 65 0.50 12.85 10.92
N GLU A 66 1.05 13.40 9.83
CA GLU A 66 0.30 14.21 8.88
C GLU A 66 -0.84 13.44 8.21
N ILE A 67 -0.66 12.14 7.96
CA ILE A 67 -1.73 11.27 7.44
C ILE A 67 -2.82 11.05 8.49
N VAL A 68 -2.44 10.64 9.70
CA VAL A 68 -3.38 10.30 10.77
C VAL A 68 -4.22 11.51 11.19
N ASN A 69 -3.62 12.71 11.21
CA ASN A 69 -4.31 13.96 11.54
C ASN A 69 -5.45 14.31 10.55
N ILE A 70 -5.47 13.71 9.36
CA ILE A 70 -6.54 13.91 8.38
C ILE A 70 -7.73 12.99 8.62
N TYR A 71 -7.56 11.86 9.30
CA TYR A 71 -8.63 10.86 9.48
C TYR A 71 -9.95 11.42 10.04
N PRO A 72 -9.96 12.35 11.01
CA PRO A 72 -11.21 12.96 11.49
C PRO A 72 -11.98 13.73 10.39
N ALA A 73 -11.28 14.29 9.41
CA ALA A 73 -11.87 15.05 8.29
C ALA A 73 -12.29 14.16 7.09
N ILE A 74 -12.02 12.85 7.16
CA ILE A 74 -12.41 11.88 6.13
C ILE A 74 -13.86 11.44 6.28
N ASN A 75 -14.35 11.31 7.52
CA ASN A 75 -15.76 11.01 7.79
C ASN A 75 -16.19 11.61 9.15
N PRO A 76 -17.07 12.64 9.16
CA PRO A 76 -17.75 13.22 8.00
C PRO A 76 -16.78 13.90 7.01
N PRO A 77 -17.14 14.02 5.71
CA PRO A 77 -16.21 14.48 4.68
C PRO A 77 -16.02 16.01 4.71
N THR A 78 -15.29 16.50 5.71
CA THR A 78 -15.08 17.93 5.98
C THR A 78 -13.69 18.43 5.56
N LEU A 79 -12.91 17.60 4.85
CA LEU A 79 -11.58 17.95 4.36
C LEU A 79 -11.59 19.21 3.48
N ASN A 80 -10.82 20.22 3.88
CA ASN A 80 -10.66 21.45 3.11
C ASN A 80 -9.42 21.41 2.19
N ALA A 81 -9.30 22.42 1.31
CA ALA A 81 -8.21 22.50 0.35
C ALA A 81 -6.82 22.63 0.99
N HIS A 82 -6.71 23.40 2.07
CA HIS A 82 -5.45 23.60 2.78
C HIS A 82 -4.94 22.29 3.40
N GLN A 83 -5.81 21.59 4.13
CA GLN A 83 -5.52 20.29 4.73
C GLN A 83 -5.11 19.25 3.67
N SER A 84 -5.85 19.19 2.55
CA SER A 84 -5.53 18.31 1.44
C SER A 84 -4.16 18.62 0.82
N ASN A 85 -3.84 19.88 0.57
CA ASN A 85 -2.53 20.27 0.02
C ASN A 85 -1.38 19.89 0.95
N ARG A 86 -1.54 20.17 2.26
CA ARG A 86 -0.53 19.87 3.28
C ARG A 86 -0.24 18.38 3.37
N VAL A 87 -1.27 17.53 3.48
CA VAL A 87 -1.05 16.08 3.53
C VAL A 87 -0.54 15.53 2.19
N CYS A 88 -0.96 16.08 1.05
CA CYS A 88 -0.44 15.67 -0.26
C CYS A 88 1.06 15.95 -0.41
N ASN A 89 1.60 17.01 0.21
CA ASN A 89 3.05 17.21 0.26
C ASN A 89 3.75 16.07 1.04
N ALA A 90 3.19 15.63 2.16
CA ALA A 90 3.71 14.48 2.90
C ALA A 90 3.61 13.18 2.08
N LEU A 91 2.48 12.96 1.39
CA LEU A 91 2.31 11.81 0.49
C LEU A 91 3.32 11.82 -0.67
N ALA A 92 3.65 12.99 -1.22
CA ALA A 92 4.65 13.13 -2.26
C ALA A 92 6.06 12.72 -1.79
N LEU A 93 6.41 13.02 -0.52
CA LEU A 93 7.65 12.55 0.10
C LEU A 93 7.63 11.05 0.34
N LEU A 94 6.51 10.49 0.81
CA LEU A 94 6.36 9.03 0.95
C LEU A 94 6.41 8.31 -0.40
N GLN A 95 5.91 8.93 -1.47
CA GLN A 95 6.06 8.42 -2.84
C GLN A 95 7.54 8.35 -3.24
N CYS A 96 8.34 9.37 -2.89
CA CYS A 96 9.79 9.37 -3.12
C CYS A 96 10.45 8.18 -2.40
N VAL A 97 10.15 7.98 -1.11
CA VAL A 97 10.67 6.85 -0.31
C VAL A 97 10.22 5.50 -0.88
N ALA A 98 8.98 5.37 -1.33
CA ALA A 98 8.45 4.15 -1.96
C ALA A 98 9.12 3.85 -3.31
N SER A 99 9.50 4.88 -4.05
CA SER A 99 10.12 4.76 -5.38
C SER A 99 11.60 4.39 -5.34
N HIS A 100 12.30 4.66 -4.23
CA HIS A 100 13.73 4.44 -4.13
C HIS A 100 14.09 2.99 -3.75
N PRO A 101 15.03 2.33 -4.44
CA PRO A 101 15.31 0.89 -4.27
C PRO A 101 15.78 0.53 -2.85
N GLU A 102 16.57 1.40 -2.21
CA GLU A 102 17.11 1.16 -0.87
C GLU A 102 16.03 1.17 0.21
N THR A 103 15.07 2.09 0.11
CA THR A 103 14.06 2.31 1.16
C THR A 103 12.76 1.57 0.92
N ARG A 104 12.47 1.16 -0.33
CA ARG A 104 11.21 0.50 -0.70
C ARG A 104 10.89 -0.74 0.12
N SER A 105 11.87 -1.62 0.30
CA SER A 105 11.67 -2.85 1.08
C SER A 105 11.30 -2.53 2.52
N ALA A 106 12.03 -1.61 3.16
CA ALA A 106 11.78 -1.16 4.52
C ALA A 106 10.42 -0.43 4.63
N PHE A 107 10.04 0.37 3.63
CA PHE A 107 8.73 1.04 3.53
C PHE A 107 7.56 0.05 3.51
N LEU A 108 7.70 -1.03 2.72
CA LEU A 108 6.72 -2.13 2.68
C LEU A 108 6.69 -2.91 4.01
N GLN A 109 7.85 -3.25 4.56
CA GLN A 109 7.97 -3.96 5.83
C GLN A 109 7.47 -3.15 7.02
N ALA A 110 7.49 -1.81 6.95
CA ALA A 110 6.91 -0.91 7.95
C ALA A 110 5.38 -0.77 7.81
N HIS A 111 4.76 -1.43 6.82
CA HIS A 111 3.30 -1.45 6.62
C HIS A 111 2.70 -0.04 6.34
N ILE A 112 3.52 0.92 5.89
CA ILE A 112 3.10 2.31 5.63
C ILE A 112 1.93 2.42 4.62
N PRO A 113 1.87 1.62 3.53
CA PRO A 113 0.76 1.71 2.58
C PRO A 113 -0.64 1.60 3.19
N LEU A 114 -0.79 0.92 4.33
CA LEU A 114 -2.08 0.79 5.01
C LEU A 114 -2.69 2.13 5.44
N TYR A 115 -1.84 3.07 5.84
CA TYR A 115 -2.29 4.37 6.30
C TYR A 115 -3.00 5.16 5.19
N LEU A 116 -2.80 4.77 3.93
CA LEU A 116 -3.39 5.42 2.76
C LEU A 116 -4.76 4.83 2.37
N TYR A 117 -5.11 3.63 2.85
CA TYR A 117 -6.37 2.99 2.47
C TYR A 117 -7.61 3.79 2.87
N PRO A 118 -7.69 4.43 4.06
CA PRO A 118 -8.81 5.32 4.38
C PRO A 118 -9.02 6.44 3.35
N PHE A 119 -7.95 6.97 2.76
CA PHE A 119 -8.03 8.02 1.74
C PHE A 119 -8.57 7.48 0.42
N LEU A 120 -8.09 6.30 -0.01
CA LEU A 120 -8.54 5.65 -1.25
C LEU A 120 -10.01 5.24 -1.22
N HIS A 121 -10.56 4.99 -0.03
CA HIS A 121 -11.97 4.61 0.16
C HIS A 121 -12.94 5.80 0.17
N THR A 122 -12.43 7.04 0.13
CA THR A 122 -13.30 8.21 0.08
C THR A 122 -14.10 8.29 -1.22
N VAL A 123 -15.35 8.72 -1.12
CA VAL A 123 -16.28 8.82 -2.27
C VAL A 123 -16.67 10.26 -2.60
N SER A 124 -16.31 11.22 -1.74
CA SER A 124 -16.54 12.64 -1.98
C SER A 124 -15.86 13.07 -3.28
N LYS A 125 -16.57 13.85 -4.09
CA LYS A 125 -16.13 14.34 -5.40
C LYS A 125 -15.59 15.78 -5.35
N THR A 126 -15.37 16.33 -4.17
CA THR A 126 -14.77 17.66 -4.07
C THR A 126 -13.29 17.58 -4.44
N ARG A 127 -12.76 18.67 -5.01
CA ARG A 127 -11.36 18.76 -5.44
C ARG A 127 -10.33 18.32 -4.36
N PRO A 128 -10.48 18.66 -3.06
CA PRO A 128 -9.59 18.16 -2.01
C PRO A 128 -9.55 16.64 -1.90
N PHE A 129 -10.70 15.95 -1.99
CA PHE A 129 -10.76 14.49 -1.91
C PHE A 129 -10.27 13.80 -3.19
N GLU A 130 -10.52 14.39 -4.37
CA GLU A 130 -9.95 13.89 -5.63
C GLU A 130 -8.42 13.99 -5.63
N TYR A 131 -7.87 15.14 -5.22
CA TYR A 131 -6.43 15.33 -5.12
C TYR A 131 -5.80 14.37 -4.10
N LEU A 132 -6.41 14.23 -2.92
CA LEU A 132 -5.95 13.28 -1.90
C LEU A 132 -5.86 11.84 -2.42
N ARG A 133 -6.90 11.37 -3.14
CA ARG A 133 -6.93 10.02 -3.73
C ARG A 133 -5.88 9.86 -4.81
N LEU A 134 -5.74 10.84 -5.71
CA LEU A 134 -4.76 10.80 -6.79
C LEU A 134 -3.34 10.69 -6.25
N THR A 135 -2.98 11.52 -5.26
CA THR A 135 -1.65 11.48 -4.65
C THR A 135 -1.40 10.18 -3.89
N SER A 136 -2.41 9.66 -3.18
CA SER A 136 -2.34 8.36 -2.50
C SER A 136 -2.11 7.20 -3.49
N LEU A 137 -2.80 7.22 -4.63
CA LEU A 137 -2.58 6.27 -5.72
C LEU A 137 -1.17 6.39 -6.32
N GLY A 138 -0.59 7.61 -6.35
CA GLY A 138 0.79 7.82 -6.78
C GLY A 138 1.81 7.06 -5.93
N VAL A 139 1.61 7.00 -4.60
CA VAL A 139 2.44 6.20 -3.68
C VAL A 139 2.32 4.71 -3.98
N ILE A 140 1.08 4.21 -4.10
CA ILE A 140 0.83 2.79 -4.44
C ILE A 140 1.40 2.45 -5.83
N GLY A 141 1.22 3.35 -6.79
CA GLY A 141 1.78 3.25 -8.14
C GLY A 141 3.29 3.12 -8.15
N ALA A 142 3.99 3.91 -7.32
CA ALA A 142 5.44 3.84 -7.19
C ALA A 142 5.93 2.48 -6.66
N LEU A 143 5.15 1.82 -5.79
CA LEU A 143 5.49 0.48 -5.27
C LEU A 143 5.33 -0.62 -6.32
N VAL A 144 4.32 -0.50 -7.19
CA VAL A 144 4.05 -1.53 -8.22
C VAL A 144 4.82 -1.32 -9.52
N LYS A 145 5.45 -0.15 -9.72
CA LYS A 145 6.18 0.20 -10.95
C LYS A 145 7.48 -0.60 -11.13
N THR A 146 7.97 -1.32 -10.12
CA THR A 146 9.18 -2.14 -10.23
C THR A 146 8.84 -3.60 -10.49
N ASP A 147 9.23 -4.07 -11.68
CA ASP A 147 8.93 -5.40 -12.23
C ASP A 147 9.39 -6.58 -11.36
N GLU A 148 10.32 -6.36 -10.43
CA GLU A 148 10.93 -7.46 -9.70
C GLU A 148 10.01 -8.13 -8.67
N GLN A 149 8.89 -7.52 -8.23
CA GLN A 149 8.26 -7.94 -6.96
C GLN A 149 6.72 -7.75 -6.83
N GLU A 150 5.95 -8.20 -7.83
CA GLU A 150 4.50 -8.44 -7.64
C GLU A 150 4.22 -9.36 -6.43
N VAL A 151 5.10 -10.35 -6.20
CA VAL A 151 4.94 -11.34 -5.12
C VAL A 151 5.22 -10.74 -3.74
N ILE A 152 6.23 -9.87 -3.58
CA ILE A 152 6.54 -9.22 -2.30
C ILE A 152 5.47 -8.20 -1.94
N THR A 153 4.96 -7.45 -2.92
CA THR A 153 3.88 -6.47 -2.66
C THR A 153 2.59 -7.18 -2.25
N PHE A 154 2.22 -8.29 -2.93
CA PHE A 154 1.08 -9.11 -2.53
C PHE A 154 1.29 -9.77 -1.15
N SER A 155 2.43 -10.43 -0.95
CA SER A 155 2.71 -11.16 0.30
C SER A 155 2.70 -10.24 1.50
N HIS A 156 3.28 -9.04 1.37
CA HIS A 156 3.17 -8.02 2.41
C HIS A 156 1.73 -7.58 2.60
N VAL A 157 1.02 -7.11 1.57
CA VAL A 157 -0.38 -6.66 1.73
C VAL A 157 -1.26 -7.76 2.35
N ALA A 158 -1.11 -9.02 1.95
CA ALA A 158 -1.84 -10.15 2.51
C ALA A 158 -1.48 -10.42 3.99
N MET A 159 -0.17 -10.43 4.34
CA MET A 159 0.30 -10.58 5.72
C MET A 159 -0.24 -9.47 6.61
N ILE A 160 -0.23 -8.24 6.10
CA ILE A 160 -0.65 -7.06 6.82
C ILE A 160 -2.16 -7.10 7.09
N LEU A 161 -2.96 -7.31 6.05
CA LEU A 161 -4.41 -7.50 6.19
C LEU A 161 -4.69 -8.65 7.16
N GLY A 162 -3.87 -9.70 7.16
CA GLY A 162 -3.99 -10.82 8.08
C GLY A 162 -3.77 -10.42 9.54
N LYS A 163 -2.74 -9.61 9.82
CA LYS A 163 -2.53 -9.04 11.16
C LYS A 163 -3.68 -8.14 11.60
N MET A 164 -4.25 -7.34 10.68
CA MET A 164 -5.41 -6.51 10.98
C MET A 164 -6.64 -7.36 11.32
N VAL A 165 -6.88 -8.45 10.60
CA VAL A 165 -7.94 -9.41 10.93
C VAL A 165 -7.75 -10.01 12.32
N LEU A 166 -6.53 -10.43 12.67
CA LEU A 166 -6.23 -10.96 14.01
C LEU A 166 -6.45 -9.92 15.12
N SER A 167 -6.12 -8.64 14.86
CA SER A 167 -6.40 -7.55 15.80
C SER A 167 -7.90 -7.30 15.94
N LEU A 168 -8.65 -7.31 14.83
CA LEU A 168 -10.10 -7.11 14.81
C LEU A 168 -10.87 -8.21 15.53
N ALA A 169 -10.34 -9.44 15.53
CA ALA A 169 -10.91 -10.55 16.27
C ALA A 169 -10.83 -10.33 17.80
N LYS A 170 -9.84 -9.55 18.27
CA LYS A 170 -9.69 -9.19 19.68
C LYS A 170 -10.45 -7.92 20.05
N GLU A 171 -10.35 -6.90 19.19
CA GLU A 171 -10.95 -5.57 19.38
C GLU A 171 -11.80 -5.21 18.15
N PRO A 172 -13.12 -5.50 18.19
CA PRO A 172 -13.95 -5.39 17.00
C PRO A 172 -14.17 -3.95 16.53
N SER A 173 -14.00 -3.72 15.23
CA SER A 173 -14.34 -2.46 14.56
C SER A 173 -15.03 -2.75 13.23
N ALA A 174 -16.35 -2.61 13.20
CA ALA A 174 -17.17 -2.89 12.01
C ALA A 174 -16.72 -2.07 10.79
N ARG A 175 -16.36 -0.81 11.00
CA ARG A 175 -15.89 0.07 9.93
C ARG A 175 -14.54 -0.40 9.38
N LEU A 176 -13.59 -0.79 10.22
CA LEU A 176 -12.29 -1.25 9.75
C LEU A 176 -12.41 -2.62 9.06
N LEU A 177 -13.20 -3.54 9.64
CA LEU A 177 -13.50 -4.84 9.06
C LEU A 177 -14.07 -4.72 7.64
N LYS A 178 -15.03 -3.80 7.42
CA LYS A 178 -15.59 -3.51 6.09
C LYS A 178 -14.52 -3.22 5.03
N HIS A 179 -13.54 -2.40 5.38
CA HIS A 179 -12.46 -2.03 4.48
C HIS A 179 -11.48 -3.20 4.26
N VAL A 180 -11.15 -3.95 5.32
CA VAL A 180 -10.29 -5.14 5.22
C VAL A 180 -10.90 -6.19 4.28
N VAL A 181 -12.20 -6.49 4.43
CA VAL A 181 -12.94 -7.40 3.55
C VAL A 181 -12.95 -6.88 2.11
N ARG A 182 -13.19 -5.58 1.90
CA ARG A 182 -13.16 -4.94 0.58
C ARG A 182 -11.77 -5.09 -0.07
N CYS A 183 -10.69 -4.91 0.69
CA CYS A 183 -9.31 -5.07 0.21
C CYS A 183 -9.04 -6.50 -0.24
N TYR A 184 -9.37 -7.51 0.56
CA TYR A 184 -9.20 -8.91 0.16
C TYR A 184 -10.02 -9.26 -1.08
N LEU A 185 -11.28 -8.79 -1.16
CA LEU A 185 -12.12 -8.99 -2.35
C LEU A 185 -11.45 -8.41 -3.60
N ARG A 186 -10.91 -7.18 -3.53
CA ARG A 186 -10.21 -6.56 -4.67
C ARG A 186 -8.90 -7.27 -5.02
N LEU A 187 -8.17 -7.80 -4.04
CA LEU A 187 -6.98 -8.63 -4.30
C LEU A 187 -7.35 -9.91 -5.05
N SER A 188 -8.51 -10.51 -4.73
CA SER A 188 -8.97 -11.74 -5.39
C SER A 188 -9.35 -11.57 -6.87
N ASP A 189 -9.50 -10.33 -7.34
CA ASP A 189 -9.71 -10.02 -8.76
C ASP A 189 -8.46 -10.38 -9.61
N ASN A 190 -7.26 -10.39 -9.00
CA ASN A 190 -6.04 -10.84 -9.66
C ASN A 190 -5.87 -12.37 -9.52
N PRO A 191 -5.76 -13.15 -10.62
CA PRO A 191 -5.65 -14.60 -10.59
C PRO A 191 -4.46 -15.15 -9.77
N ARG A 192 -3.30 -14.47 -9.80
CA ARG A 192 -2.11 -14.88 -9.03
C ARG A 192 -2.30 -14.61 -7.54
N ALA A 193 -2.83 -13.44 -7.20
CA ALA A 193 -3.16 -13.08 -5.82
C ALA A 193 -4.22 -14.02 -5.24
N ARG A 194 -5.23 -14.39 -6.04
CA ARG A 194 -6.25 -15.37 -5.67
C ARG A 194 -5.65 -16.72 -5.29
N GLU A 195 -4.71 -17.25 -6.09
CA GLU A 195 -4.03 -18.51 -5.79
C GLU A 195 -3.29 -18.43 -4.45
N ALA A 196 -2.55 -17.35 -4.23
CA ALA A 196 -1.82 -17.18 -2.97
C ALA A 196 -2.77 -16.94 -1.77
N LEU A 197 -3.88 -16.20 -1.95
CA LEU A 197 -4.91 -15.99 -0.92
C LEU A 197 -5.57 -17.29 -0.48
N ARG A 198 -5.70 -18.30 -1.36
CA ARG A 198 -6.19 -19.63 -0.95
C ARG A 198 -5.37 -20.21 0.20
N GLN A 199 -4.06 -19.96 0.17
CA GLN A 199 -3.10 -20.51 1.13
C GLN A 199 -2.94 -19.61 2.36
N CYS A 200 -3.14 -18.29 2.25
CA CYS A 200 -2.80 -17.34 3.31
C CYS A 200 -3.95 -16.46 3.85
N LEU A 201 -5.20 -16.63 3.38
CA LEU A 201 -6.34 -15.92 3.98
C LEU A 201 -6.49 -16.33 5.46
N PRO A 202 -6.72 -15.38 6.40
CA PRO A 202 -6.94 -15.70 7.81
C PRO A 202 -8.23 -16.50 8.05
N ASP A 203 -8.18 -17.46 8.97
CA ASP A 203 -9.32 -18.32 9.27
C ASP A 203 -10.49 -17.59 9.91
N GLN A 204 -10.24 -16.45 10.59
CA GLN A 204 -11.31 -15.62 11.17
C GLN A 204 -12.24 -15.01 10.10
N LEU A 205 -11.79 -14.93 8.83
CA LEU A 205 -12.63 -14.54 7.70
C LEU A 205 -13.38 -15.72 7.07
N ARG A 206 -13.02 -16.97 7.42
CA ARG A 206 -13.70 -18.19 6.97
C ARG A 206 -14.71 -18.71 7.99
N ASP A 207 -14.46 -18.46 9.26
CA ASP A 207 -15.30 -18.93 10.37
C ASP A 207 -16.33 -17.87 10.81
N ALA A 208 -17.00 -18.13 11.94
CA ALA A 208 -18.05 -17.27 12.48
C ALA A 208 -17.51 -16.13 13.38
N THR A 209 -16.20 -15.87 13.44
CA THR A 209 -15.58 -14.87 14.34
C THR A 209 -16.23 -13.50 14.21
N PHE A 210 -16.55 -13.06 12.98
CA PHE A 210 -17.12 -11.73 12.73
C PHE A 210 -18.65 -11.72 12.56
N ALA A 211 -19.36 -12.81 12.83
CA ALA A 211 -20.81 -12.89 12.59
C ALA A 211 -21.58 -11.76 13.27
N ASN A 212 -21.29 -11.47 14.54
CA ASN A 212 -21.93 -10.40 15.31
C ASN A 212 -21.60 -9.00 14.74
N CYS A 213 -20.38 -8.79 14.22
CA CYS A 213 -19.98 -7.51 13.64
C CYS A 213 -20.62 -7.25 12.27
N LEU A 214 -20.99 -8.32 11.57
CA LEU A 214 -21.52 -8.28 10.20
C LEU A 214 -23.05 -8.30 10.14
N GLN A 215 -23.73 -8.60 11.24
CA GLN A 215 -25.19 -8.74 11.32
C GLN A 215 -25.95 -7.55 10.69
N ASP A 216 -25.48 -6.32 10.93
CA ASP A 216 -26.11 -5.10 10.43
C ASP A 216 -25.52 -4.57 9.11
N ASP A 217 -24.38 -5.10 8.65
CA ASP A 217 -23.71 -4.67 7.41
C ASP A 217 -23.85 -5.71 6.29
N LYS A 218 -25.01 -5.68 5.63
CA LYS A 218 -25.33 -6.56 4.50
C LYS A 218 -24.34 -6.44 3.34
N SER A 219 -23.78 -5.25 3.10
CA SER A 219 -22.79 -5.05 2.03
C SER A 219 -21.50 -5.81 2.32
N THR A 220 -20.99 -5.68 3.53
CA THR A 220 -19.74 -6.35 3.93
C THR A 220 -19.93 -7.87 3.97
N THR A 221 -21.07 -8.34 4.45
CA THR A 221 -21.43 -9.76 4.41
C THR A 221 -21.40 -10.29 2.97
N HIS A 222 -22.05 -9.59 2.03
CA HIS A 222 -22.05 -9.97 0.62
C HIS A 222 -20.64 -10.00 0.01
N TRP A 223 -19.79 -9.01 0.33
CA TRP A 223 -18.40 -8.97 -0.14
C TRP A 223 -17.56 -10.12 0.40
N LEU A 224 -17.77 -10.52 1.66
CA LEU A 224 -17.08 -11.66 2.25
C LEU A 224 -17.49 -12.96 1.57
N THR A 225 -18.79 -13.18 1.35
CA THR A 225 -19.28 -14.35 0.60
C THR A 225 -18.69 -14.40 -0.81
N GLN A 226 -18.63 -13.26 -1.52
CA GLN A 226 -18.07 -13.20 -2.87
C GLN A 226 -16.55 -13.47 -2.88
N LEU A 227 -15.82 -12.97 -1.88
CA LEU A 227 -14.40 -13.27 -1.71
C LEU A 227 -14.18 -14.77 -1.55
N LEU A 228 -14.90 -15.42 -0.63
CA LEU A 228 -14.76 -16.85 -0.38
C LEU A 228 -15.06 -17.66 -1.65
N LYS A 229 -16.12 -17.29 -2.39
CA LYS A 229 -16.45 -17.89 -3.69
C LYS A 229 -15.33 -17.72 -4.72
N ASN A 230 -14.69 -16.55 -4.79
CA ASN A 230 -13.56 -16.32 -5.70
C ASN A 230 -12.37 -17.25 -5.37
N LEU A 231 -12.20 -17.65 -4.11
CA LEU A 231 -11.10 -18.50 -3.65
C LEU A 231 -11.41 -19.99 -3.75
N GLU A 232 -12.64 -20.41 -4.04
CA GLU A 232 -12.92 -21.82 -4.31
C GLU A 232 -12.04 -22.33 -5.47
N PRO A 233 -11.48 -23.54 -5.37
CA PRO A 233 -10.76 -24.14 -6.48
C PRO A 233 -11.75 -24.37 -7.62
N GLY A 234 -11.60 -23.62 -8.72
CA GLY A 234 -12.45 -23.80 -9.89
C GLY A 234 -12.31 -25.23 -10.39
N THR A 235 -13.43 -25.95 -10.53
CA THR A 235 -13.49 -27.15 -11.36
C THR A 235 -12.99 -26.77 -12.75
N GLY A 236 -11.78 -27.18 -13.09
CA GLY A 236 -11.20 -26.92 -14.39
C GLY A 236 -12.14 -27.39 -15.48
N GLN A 237 -12.43 -26.51 -16.44
CA GLN A 237 -12.79 -26.97 -17.77
C GLN A 237 -11.58 -27.76 -18.28
N ALA A 238 -11.66 -29.08 -18.16
CA ALA A 238 -10.83 -30.00 -18.90
C ALA A 238 -11.08 -29.73 -20.38
N VAL A 239 -10.10 -29.13 -21.05
CA VAL A 239 -10.03 -29.12 -22.51
C VAL A 239 -9.88 -30.57 -22.92
N THR A 240 -10.98 -31.21 -23.31
CA THR A 240 -10.97 -32.52 -23.97
C THR A 240 -10.33 -32.34 -25.34
N GLY A 241 -9.00 -32.41 -25.39
CA GLY A 241 -8.26 -32.65 -26.62
C GLY A 241 -8.53 -34.08 -27.06
N SER A 242 -9.41 -34.24 -28.04
CA SER A 242 -9.58 -35.48 -28.79
C SER A 242 -8.37 -35.65 -29.71
N ASP A 243 -7.45 -36.56 -29.37
CA ASP A 243 -6.46 -37.07 -30.32
C ASP A 243 -6.46 -38.62 -30.29
N PRO A 244 -7.13 -39.28 -31.25
CA PRO A 244 -7.19 -40.74 -31.34
C PRO A 244 -6.12 -41.26 -32.31
N ARG A 245 -4.82 -41.14 -31.97
CA ARG A 245 -3.73 -41.76 -32.75
C ARG A 245 -2.57 -42.23 -31.88
N ALA A 246 -2.79 -43.27 -31.08
CA ALA A 246 -1.73 -44.13 -30.58
C ALA A 246 -2.30 -45.49 -30.09
N VAL A 247 -2.78 -46.30 -31.02
CA VAL A 247 -2.93 -47.75 -30.77
C VAL A 247 -1.68 -48.41 -31.34
N GLY A 248 -0.81 -48.88 -30.45
CA GLY A 248 0.35 -49.65 -30.81
C GLY A 248 1.07 -50.10 -29.54
N ILE A 249 0.78 -51.33 -29.10
CA ILE A 249 1.71 -52.35 -28.63
C ILE A 249 0.87 -53.60 -28.32
N SER A 250 1.07 -54.65 -29.12
CA SER A 250 0.59 -56.01 -28.83
C SER A 250 1.43 -56.64 -27.71
N PRO A 251 0.84 -57.48 -26.84
CA PRO A 251 1.60 -58.35 -25.95
C PRO A 251 1.87 -59.70 -26.64
N LEU A 252 3.15 -60.08 -26.71
CA LEU A 252 3.56 -61.44 -27.09
C LEU A 252 3.95 -62.23 -25.84
N LEU A 253 3.39 -63.43 -25.78
CA LEU A 253 3.92 -64.66 -25.18
C LEU A 253 3.90 -64.81 -23.65
N GLN A 254 2.90 -65.54 -23.16
CA GLN A 254 3.12 -66.64 -22.22
C GLN A 254 2.13 -67.79 -22.48
N ALA A 255 2.72 -69.00 -22.54
CA ALA A 255 2.15 -70.32 -22.27
C ALA A 255 1.37 -71.09 -23.37
N GLN A 256 2.04 -72.19 -23.77
CA GLN A 256 1.60 -73.42 -24.47
C GLN A 256 1.57 -73.41 -26.00
#